data_AF-X1TTC0-F1
#
_entry.id   AF-X1TTC0-F1
#
_cell.length_a   1.000
_cell.length_b   1.000
_cell.length_c   1.000
_cell.angle_alpha   90.00
_cell.angle_beta   90.00
_cell.angle_gamma   90.00
#
_symmetry.space_group_name_H-M   'P 1'
#
loop_
_entity.id
_entity.type
_entity.pdbx_description
1 polymer ?
#
loop_
_entity_poly.entity_id
_entity_poly.type
_entity_poly.pdbx_seq_one_letter_code
_entity_poly.pdbx_strand_id
1 'polypeptide(L)'
;MNNRELSRQLQVLKSLFDKVKDLPEGNIEIISHWAKYLCVLSAGFLENSLSEVYVEFSSRASSPHVANFTRKALSQIQNPKTERFIEITSSFNKSWGENLDFFIQKNGRREAINVIMTR
;
A
#
# COMPACT_ATOMS: atom_id res chain seq x y z
N MET A 1 4.69 10.56 -8.90
CA MET A 1 4.80 9.09 -8.90
C MET A 1 4.67 8.66 -10.35
N ASN A 2 5.64 7.92 -10.90
CA ASN A 2 5.68 7.62 -12.35
C ASN A 2 4.70 6.50 -12.76
N ASN A 3 4.11 5.80 -11.79
CA ASN A 3 3.04 4.85 -12.03
C ASN A 3 1.67 5.56 -12.07
N ARG A 4 1.02 5.53 -13.25
CA ARG A 4 -0.27 6.19 -13.50
C ARG A 4 -1.40 5.59 -12.65
N GLU A 5 -1.40 4.28 -12.45
CA GLU A 5 -2.46 3.61 -11.71
C GLU A 5 -2.37 3.93 -10.22
N LEU A 6 -1.18 3.85 -9.62
CA LEU A 6 -0.99 4.28 -8.23
C LEU A 6 -1.35 5.75 -8.03
N SER A 7 -1.05 6.61 -9.00
CA SER A 7 -1.36 8.04 -8.92
C SER A 7 -2.88 8.27 -8.92
N ARG A 8 -3.60 7.53 -9.76
CA ARG A 8 -5.06 7.54 -9.82
C ARG A 8 -5.67 7.04 -8.50
N GLN A 9 -5.21 5.91 -7.98
CA GLN A 9 -5.69 5.35 -6.71
C GLN A 9 -5.47 6.31 -5.54
N LEU A 10 -4.29 6.94 -5.46
CA LEU A 10 -3.98 7.92 -4.44
C LEU A 10 -4.90 9.16 -4.54
N GLN A 11 -5.17 9.64 -5.75
CA GLN A 11 -6.08 10.77 -5.96
C GLN A 11 -7.51 10.45 -5.52
N VAL A 12 -8.00 9.24 -5.83
CA VAL A 12 -9.31 8.76 -5.39
C VAL A 12 -9.36 8.69 -3.86
N LEU A 13 -8.37 8.09 -3.21
CA LEU A 13 -8.29 8.03 -1.75
C LEU A 13 -8.34 9.42 -1.12
N LYS A 14 -7.51 10.35 -1.59
CA LYS A 14 -7.51 11.74 -1.10
C LYS A 14 -8.88 12.39 -1.24
N SER A 15 -9.49 12.30 -2.42
CA SER A 15 -10.82 12.85 -2.67
C SER A 15 -11.87 12.28 -1.71
N LEU A 16 -11.81 10.98 -1.43
CA LEU A 16 -12.75 10.33 -0.52
C LEU A 16 -12.51 10.73 0.94
N PHE A 17 -11.25 10.83 1.38
CA PHE A 17 -10.93 11.33 2.71
C PHE A 17 -11.45 12.75 2.92
N ASP A 18 -11.33 13.63 1.91
CA ASP A 18 -11.85 15.00 2.02
C ASP A 18 -13.38 15.02 2.10
N LYS A 19 -14.07 14.23 1.26
CA LYS A 19 -15.54 14.11 1.32
C LYS A 19 -16.05 13.60 2.68
N VAL A 20 -15.32 12.68 3.32
CA VAL A 20 -15.72 12.11 4.61
C VAL A 20 -15.58 13.12 5.75
N LYS A 21 -14.65 14.09 5.66
CA LYS A 21 -14.50 15.15 6.67
C LYS A 21 -15.70 16.10 6.71
N ASP A 22 -16.36 16.28 5.57
CA ASP A 22 -17.51 17.19 5.44
C ASP A 22 -18.85 16.52 5.85
N LEU A 23 -18.82 15.26 6.29
CA LEU A 23 -20.03 14.54 6.71
C LEU A 23 -20.52 15.06 8.08
N PRO A 24 -21.84 15.25 8.26
CA PRO A 24 -22.41 15.63 9.56
C PRO A 24 -22.09 14.58 10.63
N GLU A 25 -21.55 15.03 11.78
CA GLU A 25 -21.15 14.17 12.91
C GLU A 25 -22.30 13.32 13.49
N GLY A 26 -23.55 13.71 13.25
CA GLY A 26 -24.74 13.04 13.78
C GLY A 26 -25.07 11.69 13.16
N ASN A 27 -24.38 11.26 12.08
CA ASN A 27 -24.66 9.98 11.42
C ASN A 27 -23.49 8.98 11.55
N ILE A 28 -23.38 8.42 12.75
CA ILE A 28 -22.35 7.43 13.15
C ILE A 28 -22.35 6.20 12.22
N GLU A 29 -23.53 5.77 11.76
CA GLU A 29 -23.67 4.62 10.87
C GLU A 29 -23.00 4.89 9.50
N ILE A 30 -23.30 6.03 8.88
CA ILE A 30 -22.68 6.45 7.62
C ILE A 30 -21.15 6.57 7.78
N ILE A 31 -20.68 7.21 8.86
CA ILE A 31 -19.24 7.33 9.14
C ILE A 31 -18.60 5.94 9.26
N SER A 32 -19.26 4.99 9.92
CA SER A 32 -18.78 3.62 10.06
C SER A 32 -18.68 2.89 8.72
N HIS A 33 -19.64 3.06 7.82
CA HIS A 33 -19.58 2.50 6.46
C HIS A 33 -18.43 3.08 5.64
N TRP A 34 -18.24 4.41 5.69
CA TRP A 34 -17.13 5.07 5.01
C TRP A 34 -15.77 4.66 5.56
N ALA A 35 -15.64 4.53 6.88
CA ALA A 35 -14.41 4.05 7.50
C ALA A 35 -14.05 2.63 7.02
N LYS A 36 -15.03 1.72 6.99
CA LYS A 36 -14.83 0.36 6.45
C LYS A 36 -14.39 0.40 4.99
N TYR A 37 -15.07 1.20 4.17
CA TYR A 37 -14.75 1.32 2.75
C TYR A 37 -13.35 1.90 2.50
N LEU A 38 -12.97 2.96 3.22
CA LEU A 38 -11.65 3.57 3.14
C LEU A 38 -10.53 2.61 3.58
N CYS A 39 -10.78 1.75 4.59
CA CYS A 39 -9.84 0.70 4.97
C CYS A 39 -9.57 -0.27 3.81
N VAL A 40 -10.63 -0.75 3.15
CA VAL A 40 -10.51 -1.68 1.99
C VAL A 40 -9.73 -1.02 0.85
N LEU A 41 -10.04 0.23 0.51
CA LEU A 41 -9.33 0.96 -0.54
C LEU A 41 -7.86 1.23 -0.18
N SER A 42 -7.58 1.55 1.08
CA SER A 42 -6.22 1.79 1.57
C SER A 42 -5.38 0.51 1.56
N ALA A 43 -5.95 -0.62 1.96
CA ALA A 43 -5.31 -1.93 1.89
C ALA A 43 -4.96 -2.30 0.45
N GLY A 44 -5.94 -2.20 -0.47
CA GLY A 44 -5.70 -2.46 -1.90
C GLY A 44 -4.66 -1.52 -2.51
N PHE A 45 -4.66 -0.24 -2.14
CA PHE A 45 -3.64 0.70 -2.61
C PHE A 45 -2.22 0.33 -2.14
N LEU A 46 -2.07 -0.08 -0.87
CA LEU A 46 -0.78 -0.48 -0.33
C LEU A 46 -0.26 -1.77 -0.98
N GLU A 47 -1.14 -2.76 -1.19
CA GLU A 47 -0.82 -4.00 -1.90
C GLU A 47 -0.35 -3.72 -3.34
N ASN A 48 -1.10 -2.90 -4.07
CA ASN A 48 -0.73 -2.49 -5.42
C ASN A 48 0.59 -1.71 -5.44
N SER A 49 0.79 -0.81 -4.46
CA SER A 49 2.02 -0.02 -4.37
C SER A 49 3.25 -0.89 -4.21
N LEU A 50 3.16 -1.94 -3.39
CA LEU A 50 4.25 -2.90 -3.19
C LEU A 50 4.61 -3.62 -4.50
N SER A 51 3.60 -4.12 -5.22
CA SER A 51 3.81 -4.83 -6.48
C SER A 51 4.36 -3.90 -7.57
N GLU A 52 3.64 -2.82 -7.86
CA GLU A 52 3.90 -1.94 -8.99
C GLU A 52 5.28 -1.26 -8.92
N VAL A 53 5.70 -0.79 -7.74
CA VAL A 53 7.00 -0.13 -7.56
C VAL A 53 8.16 -1.08 -7.86
N TYR A 54 8.12 -2.31 -7.33
CA TYR A 54 9.21 -3.26 -7.51
C TYR A 54 9.17 -3.99 -8.86
N VAL A 55 7.99 -4.15 -9.46
CA VAL A 55 7.86 -4.62 -10.84
C VAL A 55 8.44 -3.60 -11.82
N GLU A 56 8.15 -2.31 -11.63
CA GLU A 56 8.73 -1.25 -12.48
C GLU A 56 10.25 -1.19 -12.33
N PHE A 57 10.76 -1.26 -11.10
CA PHE A 57 12.20 -1.31 -10.83
C PHE A 57 12.87 -2.52 -11.50
N SER A 58 12.37 -3.74 -11.27
CA SER A 58 12.94 -4.96 -11.83
C SER A 58 12.88 -4.98 -13.37
N SER A 59 11.81 -4.46 -13.96
CA SER A 59 11.67 -4.36 -15.43
C SER A 59 12.72 -3.45 -16.07
N ARG A 60 13.22 -2.44 -15.34
CA ARG A 60 14.28 -1.54 -15.81
C ARG A 60 15.69 -2.04 -15.51
N ALA A 61 15.85 -2.82 -14.44
CA ALA A 61 17.15 -3.22 -13.91
C ALA A 61 17.58 -4.66 -14.27
N SER A 62 16.68 -5.48 -14.85
CA SER A 62 16.93 -6.91 -15.08
C SER A 62 16.44 -7.40 -16.45
N SER A 63 16.75 -8.66 -16.77
CA SER A 63 16.25 -9.28 -18.00
C SER A 63 14.72 -9.53 -17.93
N PRO A 64 14.04 -9.65 -19.08
CA PRO A 64 12.59 -9.90 -19.10
C PRO A 64 12.15 -11.14 -18.31
N HIS A 65 12.98 -12.18 -18.28
CA HIS A 65 12.69 -13.41 -17.52
C HIS A 65 12.65 -13.17 -16.01
N VAL A 66 13.62 -12.40 -15.48
CA VAL A 66 13.68 -12.04 -14.06
C VAL A 66 12.51 -11.11 -13.71
N ALA A 67 12.26 -10.08 -14.52
CA ALA A 67 11.13 -9.17 -14.31
C ALA A 67 9.77 -9.89 -14.33
N ASN A 68 9.59 -10.88 -15.21
CA ASN A 68 8.37 -11.69 -15.25
C ASN A 68 8.21 -12.57 -14.01
N PHE A 69 9.30 -13.18 -13.54
CA PHE A 69 9.31 -13.93 -12.28
C PHE A 69 8.94 -13.02 -11.10
N THR A 70 9.58 -11.86 -10.99
CA THR A 70 9.30 -10.85 -9.96
C THR A 70 7.84 -10.43 -9.97
N ARG A 71 7.27 -10.11 -11.14
CA ARG A 71 5.85 -9.75 -11.29
C ARG A 71 4.95 -10.86 -10.78
N LYS A 72 5.20 -12.11 -11.16
CA LYS A 72 4.41 -13.25 -10.70
C LYS A 72 4.55 -13.46 -9.19
N ALA A 73 5.74 -13.32 -8.64
CA ALA A 73 5.98 -13.48 -7.20
C ALA A 73 5.24 -12.41 -6.37
N LEU A 74 5.29 -11.15 -6.82
CA LEU A 74 4.64 -10.03 -6.12
C LEU A 74 3.11 -10.05 -6.28
N SER A 75 2.57 -10.56 -7.39
CA SER A 75 1.12 -10.64 -7.60
C SER A 75 0.39 -11.66 -6.72
N GLN A 76 1.12 -12.57 -6.06
CA GLN A 76 0.54 -13.55 -5.12
C GLN A 76 0.41 -13.00 -3.70
N ILE A 77 0.91 -11.80 -3.45
CA ILE A 77 0.98 -11.23 -2.12
C ILE A 77 -0.32 -10.51 -1.86
N GLN A 78 -1.11 -11.06 -0.93
CA GLN A 78 -2.39 -10.50 -0.53
C GLN A 78 -2.36 -10.11 0.94
N ASN A 79 -2.94 -8.96 1.27
CA ASN A 79 -3.06 -8.46 2.64
C ASN A 79 -1.75 -8.53 3.45
N PRO A 80 -0.60 -8.05 2.90
CA PRO A 80 0.69 -8.17 3.59
C PRO A 80 0.70 -7.36 4.89
N LYS A 81 1.15 -7.98 5.99
CA LYS A 81 1.47 -7.24 7.22
C LYS A 81 2.73 -6.39 7.04
N THR A 82 2.95 -5.45 7.94
CA THR A 82 4.11 -4.56 7.95
C THR A 82 5.43 -5.30 7.74
N GLU A 83 5.63 -6.41 8.45
CA GLU A 83 6.86 -7.19 8.39
C GLU A 83 7.12 -7.70 6.96
N ARG A 84 6.05 -8.09 6.26
CA ARG A 84 6.14 -8.58 4.90
C ARG A 84 6.56 -7.49 3.91
N PHE A 85 6.10 -6.24 4.08
CA PHE A 85 6.57 -5.10 3.28
C PHE A 85 8.08 -4.89 3.45
N ILE A 86 8.57 -4.99 4.69
CA ILE A 86 9.98 -4.79 5.02
C ILE A 86 10.82 -5.92 4.44
N GLU A 87 10.39 -7.19 4.60
CA GLU A 87 11.08 -8.36 4.04
C GLU A 87 11.26 -8.27 2.52
N ILE A 88 10.19 -7.94 1.81
CA ILE A 88 10.22 -7.83 0.34
C ILE A 88 11.13 -6.69 -0.08
N THR A 89 10.97 -5.52 0.54
CA THR A 89 11.81 -4.36 0.26
C THR A 89 13.29 -4.67 0.52
N SER A 90 13.60 -5.34 1.63
CA SER A 90 14.95 -5.77 1.98
C SER A 90 15.54 -6.77 0.98
N SER A 91 14.70 -7.61 0.38
CA SER A 91 15.11 -8.60 -0.63
C SER A 91 15.56 -7.95 -1.94
N PHE A 92 15.03 -6.76 -2.27
CA PHE A 92 15.56 -5.95 -3.38
C PHE A 92 16.80 -5.16 -2.97
N ASN A 93 16.78 -4.57 -1.78
CA ASN A 93 17.91 -3.86 -1.22
C ASN A 93 17.76 -3.72 0.30
N LYS A 94 18.76 -4.21 1.05
CA LYS A 94 18.75 -4.17 2.51
C LYS A 94 18.55 -2.76 3.08
N SER A 95 19.24 -1.76 2.54
CA SER A 95 19.14 -0.37 3.02
C SER A 95 17.76 0.24 2.77
N TRP A 96 17.05 -0.17 1.72
CA TRP A 96 15.68 0.29 1.49
C TRP A 96 14.74 -0.28 2.55
N GLY A 97 14.96 -1.52 2.98
CA GLY A 97 14.18 -2.16 4.03
C GLY A 97 14.35 -1.47 5.37
N GLU A 98 15.59 -1.15 5.73
CA GLU A 98 15.94 -0.38 6.93
C GLU A 98 15.29 1.01 6.94
N ASN A 99 15.34 1.71 5.81
CA ASN A 99 14.68 3.02 5.65
C ASN A 99 13.16 2.93 5.76
N LEU A 100 12.55 1.88 5.18
CA LEU A 100 11.12 1.65 5.27
C LEU A 100 10.69 1.34 6.70
N ASP A 101 11.42 0.48 7.41
CA ASP A 101 11.14 0.17 8.81
C ASP A 101 11.23 1.43 9.69
N PHE A 102 12.28 2.24 9.53
CA PHE A 102 12.40 3.52 10.23
C PHE A 102 11.23 4.48 9.93
N PHE A 103 10.75 4.49 8.67
CA PHE A 103 9.59 5.28 8.30
C PHE A 103 8.30 4.77 8.95
N ILE A 104 8.11 3.45 9.03
CA ILE A 104 6.90 2.81 9.55
C ILE A 104 6.82 2.86 11.08
N GLN A 105 7.95 2.87 11.78
CA GLN A 105 7.97 2.96 13.25
C GLN A 105 7.47 4.30 13.80
N LYS A 106 7.30 5.32 12.95
CA LYS A 106 6.84 6.66 13.36
C LYS A 106 5.33 6.78 13.31
N ASN A 107 4.75 7.57 14.23
CA ASN A 107 3.36 8.03 14.20
C ASN A 107 2.30 6.90 14.11
N GLY A 108 2.57 5.73 14.69
CA GLY A 108 1.61 4.61 14.73
C GLY A 108 1.32 3.97 13.37
N ARG A 109 2.20 4.15 12.37
CA ARG A 109 1.96 3.65 11.00
C ARG A 109 1.96 2.11 10.93
N ARG A 110 2.82 1.45 11.71
CA ARG A 110 2.87 -0.02 11.81
C ARG A 110 1.50 -0.58 12.20
N GLU A 111 0.94 -0.04 13.28
CA GLU A 111 -0.35 -0.47 13.82
C GLU A 111 -1.46 -0.18 12.80
N ALA A 112 -1.44 1.00 12.17
CA ALA A 112 -2.41 1.36 11.14
C ALA A 112 -2.38 0.38 9.95
N ILE A 113 -1.20 0.05 9.42
CA ILE A 113 -1.03 -0.91 8.32
C ILE A 113 -1.56 -2.28 8.73
N ASN A 114 -1.17 -2.77 9.91
CA ASN A 114 -1.59 -4.09 10.37
C ASN A 114 -3.11 -4.18 10.57
N VAL A 115 -3.75 -3.10 11.03
CA VAL A 115 -5.22 -3.04 11.19
C VAL A 115 -5.95 -3.07 9.84
N ILE A 116 -5.51 -2.29 8.86
CA ILE A 116 -6.19 -2.23 7.56
C ILE A 116 -5.99 -3.51 6.73
N MET A 117 -4.87 -4.22 6.94
CA MET A 117 -4.56 -5.48 6.24
C MET A 117 -5.20 -6.72 6.86
N THR A 118 -5.93 -6.58 7.97
CA THR A 118 -6.65 -7.71 8.62
C THR A 118 -8.11 -7.83 8.12
N ARG A 119 -8.51 -7.03 7.12
CA ARG A 119 -9.89 -6.86 6.67
C ARG A 119 -10.24 -7.72 5.47
#